data_AF-A0A351BN93-F1
#
_entry.id   AF-A0A351BN93-F1
#
_cell.length_a   1.000
_cell.length_b   1.000
_cell.length_c   1.000
_cell.angle_alpha   90.00
_cell.angle_beta   90.00
_cell.angle_gamma   90.00
#
_symmetry.space_group_name_H-M   'P 1'
#
loop_
_entity.id
_entity.type
_entity.pdbx_description
1 polymer ?
#
loop_
_entity_poly.entity_id
_entity_poly.type
_entity_poly.pdbx_seq_one_letter_code
_entity_poly.pdbx_strand_id
1 'polypeptide(L)'
;ESELSVDLSDVQIAPYLDYLPLRLPIQLVSGAVDGELKLAFRRGDDDHPSLGLSGTVTVRDLVVRDTAGDPLLSLKRLHILLATVDPLQRVFAIEQLAVDSPEIHARVSRQGTINWIDFFNQERAARSSPAAAAATASEPAAAAPVSWSLGEATVSGGALFWLDESHGKPFRASVEGIDLGARNLDSKGASPAKFELALRFQGEPWIKGGTLSVRGGQLDLVK
;
A
#
# COMPACT_ATOMS: atom_id res chain seq x y z
N GLU A 1 9.74 31.66 -0.19
CA GLU A 1 8.69 30.62 -0.21
C GLU A 1 8.40 30.29 -1.66
N SER A 2 8.35 29.02 -2.02
CA SER A 2 8.06 28.57 -3.38
C SER A 2 6.87 27.62 -3.33
N GLU A 3 5.86 27.87 -4.14
CA GLU A 3 4.68 27.02 -4.26
C GLU A 3 4.57 26.48 -5.69
N LEU A 4 4.24 25.20 -5.80
CA LEU A 4 3.97 24.51 -7.06
C LEU A 4 2.66 23.74 -6.90
N SER A 5 1.69 24.05 -7.76
CA SER A 5 0.47 23.27 -7.89
C SER A 5 0.60 22.34 -9.10
N VAL A 6 0.24 21.08 -8.90
CA VAL A 6 0.28 20.04 -9.92
C VAL A 6 -1.11 19.43 -10.02
N ASP A 7 -1.74 19.65 -11.17
CA ASP A 7 -3.01 19.05 -11.53
C ASP A 7 -2.77 17.91 -12.53
N LEU A 8 -3.16 16.71 -12.11
CA LEU A 8 -3.13 15.49 -12.89
C LEU A 8 -4.57 15.10 -13.20
N SER A 9 -4.89 14.92 -14.47
CA SER A 9 -6.22 14.52 -14.90
C SER A 9 -6.11 13.36 -15.86
N ASP A 10 -6.70 12.23 -15.48
CA ASP A 10 -6.75 11.00 -16.27
C ASP A 10 -5.39 10.52 -16.82
N VAL A 11 -4.35 10.60 -16.00
CA VAL A 11 -2.99 10.18 -16.40
C VAL A 11 -2.92 8.66 -16.40
N GLN A 12 -2.85 8.06 -17.59
CA GLN A 12 -2.69 6.62 -17.76
C GLN A 12 -1.31 6.19 -17.25
N ILE A 13 -1.24 5.31 -16.26
CA ILE A 13 0.02 4.93 -15.59
C ILE A 13 0.81 3.90 -16.41
N ALA A 14 0.12 3.05 -17.18
CA ALA A 14 0.73 1.94 -17.92
C ALA A 14 1.96 2.33 -18.76
N PRO A 15 1.95 3.44 -19.53
CA PRO A 15 3.13 3.86 -20.31
C PRO A 15 4.32 4.34 -19.47
N TYR A 16 4.11 4.72 -18.21
CA TYR A 16 5.15 5.31 -17.36
C TYR A 16 5.94 4.28 -16.56
N LEU A 17 5.47 3.03 -16.49
CA LEU A 17 6.16 1.95 -15.77
C LEU A 17 7.55 1.66 -16.31
N ASP A 18 7.74 1.78 -17.63
CA ASP A 18 9.04 1.56 -18.27
C ASP A 18 10.09 2.60 -17.89
N TYR A 19 9.65 3.75 -17.36
CA TYR A 19 10.54 4.80 -16.85
C TYR A 19 10.94 4.59 -15.39
N LEU A 20 10.34 3.61 -14.69
CA LEU A 20 10.78 3.28 -13.35
C LEU A 20 12.16 2.59 -13.42
N PRO A 21 13.12 2.97 -12.57
CA PRO A 21 14.43 2.30 -12.50
C PRO A 21 14.33 0.86 -11.97
N LEU A 22 13.13 0.44 -11.55
CA LEU A 22 12.82 -0.86 -10.96
C LEU A 22 12.11 -1.72 -12.02
N ARG A 23 12.74 -2.81 -12.43
CA ARG A 23 12.10 -3.82 -13.30
C ARG A 23 11.14 -4.67 -12.48
N LEU A 24 9.89 -4.26 -12.39
CA LEU A 24 8.87 -5.00 -11.65
C LEU A 24 8.43 -6.25 -12.46
N PRO A 25 8.27 -7.43 -11.83
CA PRO A 25 7.86 -8.65 -12.51
C PRO A 25 6.33 -8.71 -12.67
N ILE A 26 5.74 -7.60 -13.12
CA ILE A 26 4.30 -7.40 -13.27
C ILE A 26 4.00 -6.70 -14.58
N GLN A 27 2.77 -6.84 -15.04
CA GLN A 27 2.23 -6.15 -16.19
C GLN A 27 1.07 -5.29 -15.71
N LEU A 28 1.20 -3.96 -15.83
CA LEU A 28 0.06 -3.08 -15.60
C LEU A 28 -0.78 -2.99 -16.88
N VAL A 29 -1.98 -3.54 -16.82
CA VAL A 29 -2.92 -3.59 -17.94
C VAL A 29 -3.65 -2.26 -18.07
N SER A 30 -4.11 -1.70 -16.94
CA SER A 30 -4.83 -0.43 -16.89
C SER A 30 -4.63 0.26 -15.54
N GLY A 31 -4.83 1.57 -15.54
CA GLY A 31 -4.81 2.39 -14.34
C GLY A 31 -4.70 3.86 -14.72
N ALA A 32 -5.63 4.68 -14.25
CA ALA A 32 -5.61 6.12 -14.43
C ALA A 32 -5.39 6.82 -13.09
N VAL A 33 -4.63 7.92 -13.10
CA VAL A 33 -4.38 8.76 -11.93
C VAL A 33 -4.94 10.15 -12.15
N ASP A 34 -5.65 10.62 -11.14
CA ASP A 34 -6.06 12.01 -11.01
C ASP A 34 -5.53 12.52 -9.69
N GLY A 35 -5.13 13.77 -9.65
CA GLY A 35 -4.65 14.35 -8.42
C GLY A 35 -4.52 15.85 -8.52
N GLU A 36 -4.84 16.50 -7.41
CA GLU A 36 -4.55 17.91 -7.21
C GLU A 36 -3.57 17.95 -6.06
N LEU A 37 -2.31 18.27 -6.35
CA LEU A 37 -1.22 18.28 -5.40
C LEU A 37 -0.67 19.69 -5.26
N LYS A 38 -0.48 20.13 -4.02
CA LYS A 38 0.17 21.40 -3.69
C LYS A 38 1.46 21.11 -2.96
N LEU A 39 2.55 21.63 -3.51
CA LEU A 39 3.88 21.52 -2.94
C LEU A 39 4.32 22.91 -2.49
N ALA A 40 4.59 23.07 -1.20
CA ALA A 40 5.06 24.30 -0.59
C ALA A 40 6.45 24.08 0.02
N PHE A 41 7.46 24.73 -0.54
CA PHE A 41 8.81 24.72 0.00
C PHE A 41 9.11 26.01 0.77
N ARG A 42 9.52 25.85 2.03
CA ARG A 42 9.93 26.95 2.89
C ARG A 42 11.36 26.71 3.36
N ARG A 43 12.22 27.71 3.17
CA ARG A 43 13.49 27.79 3.87
C ARG A 43 13.18 28.29 5.27
N GLY A 44 13.35 27.43 6.28
CA GLY A 44 13.23 27.85 7.67
C GLY A 44 14.37 28.80 8.05
N ASP A 45 14.12 29.64 9.05
CA ASP A 45 15.17 30.34 9.77
C ASP A 45 15.94 29.26 10.57
N ASP A 46 17.27 29.20 10.44
CA ASP A 46 18.19 28.16 10.98
C ASP A 46 18.44 26.89 10.12
N ASP A 47 18.38 26.98 8.78
CA ASP A 47 18.80 25.89 7.86
C ASP A 47 17.98 24.58 7.99
N HIS A 48 16.76 24.69 8.51
CA HIS A 48 15.76 23.62 8.55
C HIS A 48 14.71 23.84 7.45
N PRO A 49 14.94 23.38 6.21
CA PRO A 49 13.93 23.46 5.17
C PRO A 49 12.73 22.55 5.50
N SER A 50 11.53 23.03 5.15
CA SER A 50 10.30 22.22 5.15
C SER A 50 9.76 22.10 3.73
N LEU A 51 9.21 20.94 3.42
CA LEU A 51 8.60 20.63 2.13
C LEU A 51 7.22 20.07 2.38
N GLY A 52 6.20 20.92 2.46
CA GLY A 52 4.83 20.50 2.64
C GLY A 52 4.22 20.02 1.33
N LEU A 53 3.76 18.78 1.29
CA LEU A 53 2.91 18.23 0.24
C LEU A 53 1.51 17.97 0.79
N SER A 54 0.49 18.51 0.13
CA SER A 54 -0.92 18.28 0.46
C SER A 54 -1.77 18.13 -0.79
N GLY A 55 -2.99 17.62 -0.62
CA GLY A 55 -3.95 17.49 -1.72
C GLY A 55 -4.51 16.08 -1.86
N THR A 56 -5.02 15.77 -3.06
CA THR A 56 -5.70 14.51 -3.32
C THR A 56 -5.02 13.71 -4.41
N VAL A 57 -5.03 12.40 -4.26
CA VAL A 57 -4.61 11.45 -5.30
C VAL A 57 -5.67 10.37 -5.41
N THR A 58 -6.15 10.13 -6.61
CA THR A 58 -7.11 9.07 -6.93
C THR A 58 -6.53 8.21 -8.04
N VAL A 59 -6.48 6.91 -7.81
CA VAL A 59 -6.22 5.91 -8.84
C VAL A 59 -7.53 5.23 -9.19
N ARG A 60 -7.83 5.06 -10.48
CA ARG A 60 -9.01 4.37 -10.99
C ARG A 60 -8.64 3.17 -11.84
N ASP A 61 -9.49 2.14 -11.79
CA ASP A 61 -9.50 0.98 -12.69
C ASP A 61 -8.12 0.34 -12.87
N LEU A 62 -7.42 0.16 -11.74
CA LEU A 62 -6.10 -0.43 -11.70
C LEU A 62 -6.22 -1.94 -11.91
N VAL A 63 -5.51 -2.47 -12.90
CA VAL A 63 -5.44 -3.90 -13.18
C VAL A 63 -4.00 -4.31 -13.43
N VAL A 64 -3.49 -5.17 -12.54
CA VAL A 64 -2.13 -5.69 -12.55
C VAL A 64 -2.18 -7.20 -12.73
N ARG A 65 -1.33 -7.69 -13.64
CA ARG A 65 -1.12 -9.10 -13.92
C ARG A 65 0.33 -9.48 -13.67
N ASP A 66 0.60 -10.77 -13.50
CA ASP A 66 1.97 -11.26 -13.49
C ASP A 66 2.56 -11.29 -14.92
N THR A 67 3.83 -11.66 -15.03
CA THR A 67 4.50 -11.81 -16.33
C THR A 67 3.95 -12.97 -17.18
N ALA A 68 3.24 -13.92 -16.57
CA ALA A 68 2.57 -15.02 -17.26
C ALA A 68 1.15 -14.62 -17.75
N GLY A 69 0.65 -13.45 -17.34
CA GLY A 69 -0.66 -12.93 -17.69
C GLY A 69 -1.79 -13.31 -16.73
N ASP A 70 -1.48 -13.98 -15.62
CA ASP A 70 -2.43 -14.30 -14.55
C ASP A 70 -2.80 -13.03 -13.77
N PRO A 71 -4.04 -12.90 -13.28
CA PRO A 71 -4.43 -11.76 -12.43
C PRO A 71 -3.60 -11.75 -11.14
N LEU A 72 -3.13 -10.57 -10.73
CA LEU A 72 -2.44 -10.36 -9.45
C LEU A 72 -3.25 -9.45 -8.53
N LEU A 73 -3.52 -8.23 -8.99
CA LEU A 73 -4.19 -7.20 -8.21
C LEU A 73 -5.09 -6.38 -9.12
N SER A 74 -6.32 -6.15 -8.71
CA SER A 74 -7.15 -5.10 -9.29
C SER A 74 -7.84 -4.29 -8.21
N LEU A 75 -8.19 -3.05 -8.51
CA LEU A 75 -9.06 -2.23 -7.68
C LEU A 75 -9.83 -1.25 -8.57
N LYS A 76 -11.04 -0.89 -8.16
CA LYS A 76 -11.83 0.10 -8.88
C LYS A 76 -11.35 1.51 -8.59
N ARG A 77 -11.06 1.78 -7.31
CA ARG A 77 -10.61 3.10 -6.88
C ARG A 77 -9.72 3.03 -5.65
N LEU A 78 -8.66 3.81 -5.65
CA LEU A 78 -7.85 4.12 -4.49
C LEU A 78 -7.83 5.64 -4.35
N HIS A 79 -8.38 6.18 -3.26
CA HIS A 79 -8.41 7.60 -2.98
C HIS A 79 -7.59 7.91 -1.74
N ILE A 80 -6.73 8.91 -1.83
CA ILE A 80 -5.84 9.36 -0.77
C ILE A 80 -6.01 10.87 -0.63
N LEU A 81 -6.34 11.31 0.58
CA LEU A 81 -6.36 12.72 0.97
C LEU A 81 -5.18 12.98 1.91
N LEU A 82 -4.22 13.74 1.41
CA LEU A 82 -3.00 14.12 2.10
C LEU A 82 -3.25 15.43 2.87
N ALA A 83 -3.12 15.37 4.20
CA ALA A 83 -3.16 16.58 5.03
C ALA A 83 -1.84 17.35 4.88
N THR A 84 -0.74 16.71 5.28
CA THR A 84 0.60 17.28 5.21
C THR A 84 1.62 16.15 5.22
N VAL A 85 2.35 16.02 4.13
CA VAL A 85 3.52 15.16 4.03
C VAL A 85 4.73 16.07 3.92
N ASP A 86 5.59 16.05 4.94
CA ASP A 86 6.88 16.71 4.94
C ASP A 86 8.00 15.66 5.07
N PRO A 87 8.56 15.20 3.93
CA PRO A 87 9.63 14.21 3.93
C PRO A 87 10.92 14.72 4.59
N LEU A 88 11.18 16.04 4.54
CA LEU A 88 12.37 16.65 5.11
C LEU A 88 12.30 16.64 6.64
N GLN A 89 11.09 16.89 7.17
CA GLN A 89 10.81 16.83 8.61
C GLN A 89 10.33 15.45 9.09
N ARG A 90 10.24 14.46 8.18
CA ARG A 90 9.78 13.08 8.45
C ARG A 90 8.38 13.02 9.07
N VAL A 91 7.50 13.91 8.63
CA VAL A 91 6.10 13.98 9.06
C VAL A 91 5.21 13.51 7.92
N PHE A 92 4.36 12.52 8.19
CA PHE A 92 3.43 11.96 7.21
C PHE A 92 2.02 11.93 7.78
N ALA A 93 1.23 12.97 7.49
CA ALA A 93 -0.16 13.07 7.92
C ALA A 93 -1.10 12.86 6.72
N ILE A 94 -1.85 11.76 6.78
CA ILE A 94 -2.87 11.38 5.80
C ILE A 94 -4.23 11.52 6.48
N GLU A 95 -5.16 12.25 5.88
CA GLU A 95 -6.51 12.40 6.44
C GLU A 95 -7.35 11.17 6.12
N GLN A 96 -7.32 10.74 4.86
CA GLN A 96 -8.18 9.67 4.38
C GLN A 96 -7.44 8.76 3.40
N LEU A 97 -7.66 7.46 3.57
CA LEU A 97 -7.32 6.41 2.63
C LEU A 97 -8.59 5.61 2.35
N ALA A 98 -9.02 5.50 1.11
CA ALA A 98 -10.19 4.71 0.73
C ALA A 98 -9.86 3.81 -0.45
N VAL A 99 -10.16 2.52 -0.33
CA VAL A 99 -9.92 1.51 -1.36
C VAL A 99 -11.22 0.80 -1.70
N ASP A 100 -11.65 0.88 -2.94
CA ASP A 100 -12.90 0.31 -3.42
C ASP A 100 -12.66 -0.92 -4.29
N SER A 101 -13.29 -2.01 -3.86
CA SER A 101 -13.26 -3.33 -4.50
C SER A 101 -11.85 -3.80 -4.85
N PRO A 102 -10.89 -3.84 -3.89
CA PRO A 102 -9.59 -4.45 -4.15
C PRO A 102 -9.75 -5.96 -4.28
N GLU A 103 -9.21 -6.54 -5.35
CA GLU A 103 -9.17 -7.98 -5.60
C GLU A 103 -7.72 -8.42 -5.69
N ILE A 104 -7.32 -9.35 -4.83
CA ILE A 104 -5.97 -9.90 -4.77
C ILE A 104 -6.02 -11.38 -5.11
N HIS A 105 -5.13 -11.81 -6.01
CA HIS A 105 -5.00 -13.20 -6.42
C HIS A 105 -3.64 -13.74 -5.99
N ALA A 106 -3.65 -14.68 -5.07
CA ALA A 106 -2.46 -15.38 -4.60
C ALA A 106 -2.52 -16.84 -5.05
N ARG A 107 -1.43 -17.29 -5.69
CA ARG A 107 -1.29 -18.65 -6.21
C ARG A 107 0.00 -19.28 -5.70
N VAL A 108 -0.11 -20.47 -5.14
CA VAL A 108 1.02 -21.36 -4.83
C VAL A 108 1.13 -22.39 -5.94
N SER A 109 2.27 -22.40 -6.63
CA SER A 109 2.57 -23.35 -7.69
C SER A 109 2.75 -24.78 -7.16
N ARG A 110 2.82 -25.75 -8.07
CA ARG A 110 3.19 -27.14 -7.73
C ARG A 110 4.58 -27.26 -7.09
N GLN A 111 5.44 -26.28 -7.32
CA GLN A 111 6.79 -26.19 -6.74
C GLN A 111 6.79 -25.50 -5.37
N GLY A 112 5.62 -25.10 -4.85
CA GLY A 112 5.49 -24.38 -3.57
C GLY A 112 5.84 -22.90 -3.66
N THR A 113 6.01 -22.35 -4.86
CA THR A 113 6.34 -20.93 -5.06
C THR A 113 5.09 -20.07 -5.17
N ILE A 114 5.07 -18.95 -4.47
CA ILE A 114 3.95 -17.98 -4.54
C ILE A 114 4.20 -17.02 -5.71
N ASN A 115 3.18 -16.74 -6.53
CA ASN A 115 3.28 -15.80 -7.66
C ASN A 115 3.70 -14.36 -7.28
N TRP A 116 3.61 -14.00 -6.00
CA TRP A 116 4.08 -12.74 -5.43
C TRP A 116 5.55 -12.74 -4.99
N ILE A 117 6.22 -13.90 -4.95
CA ILE A 117 7.53 -14.02 -4.30
C ILE A 117 8.64 -13.30 -5.07
N ASP A 118 8.55 -13.24 -6.40
CA ASP A 118 9.53 -12.53 -7.23
C ASP A 118 9.50 -11.01 -6.97
N PHE A 119 8.32 -10.45 -6.66
CA PHE A 119 8.17 -9.06 -6.25
C PHE A 119 8.95 -8.79 -4.95
N PHE A 120 8.76 -9.62 -3.92
CA PHE A 120 9.44 -9.46 -2.64
C PHE A 120 10.94 -9.78 -2.70
N ASN A 121 11.35 -10.76 -3.52
CA ASN A 121 12.75 -11.13 -3.70
C ASN A 121 13.55 -10.05 -4.41
N GLN A 122 12.99 -9.40 -5.44
CA GLN A 122 13.65 -8.27 -6.09
C GLN A 122 13.76 -7.05 -5.19
N GLU A 123 12.75 -6.75 -4.38
CA GLU A 123 12.82 -5.68 -3.38
C GLU A 123 13.92 -5.95 -2.35
N ARG A 124 14.03 -7.20 -1.90
CA ARG A 124 15.12 -7.63 -1.03
C ARG A 124 16.49 -7.56 -1.73
N ALA A 125 16.60 -7.98 -3.00
CA ALA A 125 17.85 -7.93 -3.76
C ALA A 125 18.30 -6.48 -4.07
N ALA A 126 17.36 -5.57 -4.36
CA ALA A 126 17.63 -4.14 -4.54
C ALA A 126 18.15 -3.50 -3.25
N ARG A 127 17.63 -3.91 -2.08
CA ARG A 127 18.15 -3.52 -0.77
C ARG A 127 19.46 -4.22 -0.38
N SER A 128 19.79 -5.35 -1.00
CA SER A 128 20.96 -6.18 -0.69
C SER A 128 22.13 -5.96 -1.64
N SER A 129 22.10 -4.95 -2.51
CA SER A 129 23.21 -4.67 -3.42
C SER A 129 24.50 -4.44 -2.60
N PRO A 130 25.53 -5.29 -2.73
CA PRO A 130 26.72 -5.26 -1.89
C PRO A 130 27.74 -4.21 -2.37
N ALA A 131 27.27 -3.06 -2.86
CA ALA A 131 28.10 -1.92 -3.23
C ALA A 131 28.14 -0.87 -2.10
N ALA A 132 28.33 -1.33 -0.85
CA ALA A 132 28.75 -0.47 0.27
C ALA A 132 29.45 -1.26 1.39
N ALA A 133 30.10 -2.39 1.07
CA ALA A 133 30.93 -3.12 2.04
C ALA A 133 32.35 -2.51 2.21
N ALA A 134 32.53 -1.23 1.88
CA ALA A 134 33.77 -0.50 2.14
C ALA A 134 33.48 0.97 2.47
N ALA A 135 32.67 1.21 3.49
CA ALA A 135 32.75 2.44 4.27
C ALA A 135 32.68 2.06 5.74
N THR A 136 33.73 2.45 6.46
CA THR A 136 33.92 2.36 7.90
C THR A 136 32.64 2.47 8.71
N ALA A 137 32.54 1.59 9.72
CA ALA A 137 31.57 1.69 10.80
C ALA A 137 31.59 3.08 11.43
N SER A 138 30.69 3.95 10.97
CA SER A 138 30.09 4.97 11.81
C SER A 138 28.76 4.39 12.26
N GLU A 139 28.65 4.20 13.57
CA GLU A 139 27.38 3.97 14.26
C GLU A 139 26.31 4.89 13.64
N PRO A 140 25.19 4.36 13.12
CA PRO A 140 24.18 5.20 12.52
C PRO A 140 23.68 6.14 13.61
N ALA A 141 24.01 7.43 13.49
CA ALA A 141 23.42 8.48 14.30
C ALA A 141 21.91 8.26 14.29
N ALA A 142 21.31 8.06 15.48
CA ALA A 142 19.92 7.70 15.64
C ALA A 142 19.06 8.69 14.84
N ALA A 143 18.57 8.22 13.70
CA ALA A 143 17.78 9.03 12.79
C ALA A 143 16.51 9.45 13.54
N ALA A 144 16.18 10.74 13.60
CA ALA A 144 14.98 11.26 14.25
C ALA A 144 13.74 10.41 13.89
N PRO A 145 12.87 10.07 14.87
CA PRO A 145 11.76 9.16 14.65
C PRO A 145 10.78 9.73 13.62
N VAL A 146 10.32 8.87 12.71
CA VAL A 146 9.27 9.23 11.74
C VAL A 146 7.96 9.43 12.49
N SER A 147 7.32 10.58 12.29
CA SER A 147 5.99 10.86 12.81
C SER A 147 4.96 10.62 11.71
N TRP A 148 3.95 9.80 11.98
CA TRP A 148 2.88 9.56 11.01
C TRP A 148 1.50 9.53 11.66
N SER A 149 0.48 9.91 10.90
CA SER A 149 -0.92 9.80 11.29
C SER A 149 -1.79 9.47 10.08
N LEU A 150 -2.86 8.70 10.35
CA LEU A 150 -3.91 8.35 9.41
C LEU A 150 -5.26 8.56 10.09
N GLY A 151 -6.00 9.57 9.63
CA GLY A 151 -7.30 9.93 10.17
C GLY A 151 -8.33 8.81 9.99
N GLU A 152 -8.51 8.37 8.75
CA GLU A 152 -9.44 7.30 8.37
C GLU A 152 -8.87 6.42 7.26
N ALA A 153 -9.01 5.10 7.42
CA ALA A 153 -8.74 4.10 6.40
C ALA A 153 -9.99 3.28 6.15
N THR A 154 -10.38 3.14 4.88
CA THR A 154 -11.53 2.33 4.47
C THR A 154 -11.16 1.39 3.34
N VAL A 155 -11.66 0.17 3.43
CA VAL A 155 -11.69 -0.80 2.34
C VAL A 155 -13.14 -1.21 2.17
N SER A 156 -13.67 -1.14 0.95
CA SER A 156 -15.04 -1.52 0.64
C SER A 156 -15.07 -2.67 -0.36
N GLY A 157 -15.82 -3.73 -0.05
CA GLY A 157 -16.06 -4.83 -0.98
C GLY A 157 -14.80 -5.55 -1.49
N GLY A 158 -13.76 -5.69 -0.67
CA GLY A 158 -12.54 -6.37 -1.06
C GLY A 158 -12.70 -7.88 -1.23
N ALA A 159 -11.81 -8.48 -2.02
CA ALA A 159 -11.72 -9.91 -2.24
C ALA A 159 -10.26 -10.41 -2.27
N LEU A 160 -10.04 -11.59 -1.73
CA LEU A 160 -8.78 -12.32 -1.80
C LEU A 160 -9.09 -13.73 -2.31
N PHE A 161 -8.49 -14.10 -3.43
CA PHE A 161 -8.57 -15.42 -4.01
C PHE A 161 -7.25 -16.16 -3.81
N TRP A 162 -7.33 -17.34 -3.21
CA TRP A 162 -6.19 -18.19 -2.93
C TRP A 162 -6.31 -19.51 -3.71
N LEU A 163 -5.29 -19.84 -4.47
CA LEU A 163 -5.16 -21.11 -5.18
C LEU A 163 -3.85 -21.79 -4.80
N ASP A 164 -3.93 -22.99 -4.23
CA ASP A 164 -2.74 -23.77 -3.88
C ASP A 164 -2.69 -25.08 -4.68
N GLU A 165 -1.65 -25.23 -5.50
CA GLU A 165 -1.43 -26.40 -6.34
C GLU A 165 -0.31 -27.31 -5.82
N SER A 166 0.31 -26.98 -4.68
CA SER A 166 1.51 -27.64 -4.17
C SER A 166 1.28 -29.09 -3.71
N HIS A 167 0.06 -29.43 -3.27
CA HIS A 167 -0.26 -30.73 -2.65
C HIS A 167 -1.00 -31.69 -3.60
N GLY A 168 -0.79 -31.56 -4.91
CA GLY A 168 -1.29 -32.48 -5.95
C GLY A 168 -2.77 -32.31 -6.31
N LYS A 169 -3.66 -32.08 -5.33
CA LYS A 169 -5.05 -31.63 -5.56
C LYS A 169 -5.13 -30.12 -5.32
N PRO A 170 -5.57 -29.32 -6.31
CA PRO A 170 -5.71 -27.88 -6.13
C PRO A 170 -6.68 -27.52 -5.02
N PHE A 171 -6.23 -26.70 -4.07
CA PHE A 171 -7.05 -26.11 -3.03
C PHE A 171 -7.43 -24.69 -3.40
N ARG A 172 -8.72 -24.37 -3.26
CA ARG A 172 -9.22 -23.01 -3.51
C ARG A 172 -9.84 -22.48 -2.24
N ALA A 173 -9.45 -21.27 -1.88
CA ALA A 173 -10.10 -20.50 -0.83
C ALA A 173 -10.38 -19.08 -1.34
N SER A 174 -11.43 -18.47 -0.83
CA SER A 174 -11.69 -17.05 -1.06
C SER A 174 -12.10 -16.37 0.22
N VAL A 175 -11.74 -15.10 0.32
CA VAL A 175 -12.28 -14.14 1.29
C VAL A 175 -12.92 -13.04 0.47
N GLU A 176 -14.20 -12.74 0.71
CA GLU A 176 -15.00 -11.85 -0.14
C GLU A 176 -15.88 -10.94 0.70
N GLY A 177 -16.19 -9.76 0.16
CA GLY A 177 -16.95 -8.74 0.88
C GLY A 177 -16.17 -8.24 2.09
N ILE A 178 -14.87 -8.00 1.91
CA ILE A 178 -14.00 -7.42 2.93
C ILE A 178 -14.34 -5.93 3.04
N ASP A 179 -14.99 -5.58 4.14
CA ASP A 179 -15.23 -4.21 4.54
C ASP A 179 -14.39 -3.92 5.79
N LEU A 180 -13.45 -2.99 5.68
CA LEU A 180 -12.59 -2.55 6.78
C LEU A 180 -12.78 -1.06 6.98
N GLY A 181 -12.98 -0.65 8.23
CA GLY A 181 -12.89 0.74 8.64
C GLY A 181 -11.89 0.87 9.77
N ALA A 182 -10.96 1.80 9.68
CA ALA A 182 -10.05 2.12 10.78
C ALA A 182 -9.93 3.64 10.93
N ARG A 183 -9.82 4.13 12.18
CA ARG A 183 -9.76 5.56 12.49
C ARG A 183 -8.74 5.85 13.57
N ASN A 184 -8.17 7.05 13.51
CA ASN A 184 -7.23 7.59 14.49
C ASN A 184 -6.00 6.70 14.67
N LEU A 185 -5.34 6.30 13.58
CA LEU A 185 -4.06 5.59 13.67
C LEU A 185 -2.95 6.63 13.71
N ASP A 186 -2.07 6.55 14.69
CA ASP A 186 -0.92 7.45 14.78
C ASP A 186 0.30 6.77 15.40
N SER A 187 1.47 7.30 15.07
CA SER A 187 2.76 6.76 15.51
C SER A 187 3.07 6.99 17.00
N LYS A 188 2.29 7.82 17.69
CA LYS A 188 2.52 8.22 19.08
C LYS A 188 1.58 7.50 20.05
N GLY A 189 0.55 6.81 19.55
CA GLY A 189 -0.47 6.14 20.35
C GLY A 189 -1.25 7.10 21.23
N ALA A 190 -1.41 8.37 20.82
CA ALA A 190 -2.03 9.40 21.65
C ALA A 190 -3.53 9.14 21.87
N SER A 191 -4.16 8.33 21.01
CA SER A 191 -5.54 7.89 21.16
C SER A 191 -5.71 6.43 20.70
N PRO A 192 -6.60 5.65 21.32
CA PRO A 192 -6.88 4.29 20.86
C PRO A 192 -7.42 4.32 19.43
N ALA A 193 -6.72 3.63 18.53
CA ALA A 193 -7.18 3.46 17.16
C ALA A 193 -8.43 2.57 17.17
N LYS A 194 -9.47 2.95 16.44
CA LYS A 194 -10.71 2.18 16.34
C LYS A 194 -10.74 1.46 15.01
N PHE A 195 -11.21 0.22 15.00
CA PHE A 195 -11.41 -0.52 13.76
C PHE A 195 -12.68 -1.37 13.75
N GLU A 196 -13.18 -1.61 12.56
CA GLU A 196 -14.30 -2.48 12.25
C GLU A 196 -13.92 -3.32 11.03
N LEU A 197 -14.29 -4.59 11.04
CA LEU A 197 -13.98 -5.54 9.98
C LEU A 197 -15.19 -6.43 9.75
N ALA A 198 -15.63 -6.54 8.50
CA ALA A 198 -16.56 -7.57 8.06
C ALA A 198 -15.96 -8.30 6.86
N LEU A 199 -16.08 -9.62 6.83
CA LEU A 199 -15.65 -10.45 5.70
C LEU A 199 -16.41 -11.76 5.68
N ARG A 200 -16.42 -12.40 4.50
CA ARG A 200 -16.92 -13.75 4.30
C ARG A 200 -15.78 -14.60 3.77
N PHE A 201 -15.66 -15.84 4.21
CA PHE A 201 -14.59 -16.72 3.77
C PHE A 201 -15.15 -18.10 3.42
N GLN A 202 -14.48 -18.79 2.50
CA GLN A 202 -14.79 -20.16 2.09
C GLN A 202 -13.54 -20.86 1.58
N GLY A 203 -13.48 -22.18 1.67
CA GLY A 203 -12.33 -22.94 1.17
C GLY A 203 -12.55 -24.45 1.26
N GLU A 204 -13.29 -25.01 0.32
CA GLU A 204 -13.61 -26.44 0.31
C GLU A 204 -12.36 -27.29 -0.03
N PRO A 205 -12.25 -28.51 0.53
CA PRO A 205 -13.20 -29.18 1.42
C PRO A 205 -12.99 -28.88 2.92
N TRP A 206 -11.91 -28.18 3.30
CA TRP A 206 -11.47 -28.09 4.70
C TRP A 206 -12.09 -26.93 5.49
N ILE A 207 -12.52 -25.87 4.81
CA ILE A 207 -13.12 -24.68 5.40
C ILE A 207 -14.57 -24.60 4.94
N LYS A 208 -15.49 -24.97 5.85
CA LYS A 208 -16.91 -24.66 5.68
C LYS A 208 -17.05 -23.14 5.71
N GLY A 209 -17.66 -22.58 4.67
CA GLY A 209 -17.77 -21.13 4.53
C GLY A 209 -18.41 -20.46 5.76
N GLY A 210 -18.00 -19.23 6.03
CA GLY A 210 -18.41 -18.49 7.21
C GLY A 210 -18.30 -16.98 7.04
N THR A 211 -18.81 -16.26 8.03
CA THR A 211 -18.77 -14.80 8.09
C THR A 211 -18.07 -14.37 9.37
N LEU A 212 -17.16 -13.41 9.28
CA LEU A 212 -16.50 -12.78 10.42
C LEU A 212 -16.91 -11.32 10.46
N SER A 213 -17.36 -10.85 11.62
CA SER A 213 -17.65 -9.43 11.85
C SER A 213 -17.12 -8.99 13.20
N VAL A 214 -16.32 -7.93 13.22
CA VAL A 214 -15.79 -7.26 14.40
C VAL A 214 -16.24 -5.81 14.35
N ARG A 215 -16.87 -5.34 15.43
CA ARG A 215 -17.31 -3.94 15.58
C ARG A 215 -16.73 -3.35 16.86
N GLY A 216 -16.30 -2.09 16.79
CA GLY A 216 -15.73 -1.38 17.93
C GLY A 216 -14.40 -1.95 18.43
N GLY A 217 -13.61 -2.58 17.54
CA GLY A 217 -12.26 -3.01 17.87
C GLY A 217 -11.39 -1.80 18.25
N GLN A 218 -10.51 -1.98 19.24
CA GLN A 218 -9.55 -0.97 19.64
C GLN A 218 -8.14 -1.55 19.53
N LEU A 219 -7.23 -0.76 18.98
CA LEU A 219 -5.83 -1.08 18.87
C LEU A 219 -5.02 -0.03 19.63
N ASP A 220 -4.20 -0.50 20.57
CA ASP A 220 -3.20 0.34 21.23
C ASP A 220 -1.89 0.23 20.42
N LEU A 221 -1.42 1.36 19.91
CA LEU A 221 -0.24 1.44 19.04
C LEU A 221 1.04 1.79 19.83
N VAL A 222 0.96 1.82 21.16
CA VAL A 222 2.11 2.07 22.03
C VAL A 222 3.04 0.85 22.06
N LYS A 223 4.35 1.09 21.90
CA LYS A 223 5.42 0.10 21.98
C LYS A 223 5.76 -0.29 23.41
#